data_AF-A0A0L6JJ74-F1
#
_entry.id   AF-A0A0L6JJ74-F1
#
_cell.length_a   1.000
_cell.length_b   1.000
_cell.length_c   1.000
_cell.angle_alpha   90.00
_cell.angle_beta   90.00
_cell.angle_gamma   90.00
#
_symmetry.space_group_name_H-M   'P 1'
#
loop_
_entity.id
_entity.type
_entity.pdbx_description
1 polymer ?
#
loop_
_entity_poly.entity_id
_entity_poly.type
_entity_poly.pdbx_seq_one_letter_code
_entity_poly.pdbx_strand_id
1 'polypeptide(L)'
;MQYSFIKENISRCNRNFLIINLIFTLLIILISKNTVNDYYNMIFGPFSVDKYVFINKPDDQKSNGLWSKKVYLDEKTSIKRFYIDNKYYLKFDDPNTFHSGVEQVYENSLNYKLYINPLKPIYGTSGEYIISSIGDKYMIIKVKKYDENMTSFKGVVVETGDDFPPSIINESDLDIDKKKVLPFIFDTTRGIEKFYYVWALIILSIFSVNIYNYIKIIKIKIDYRKHPIYNKLAFFGDNACIMDQIDSEIQGSQHSKQKTIYTDSWVIWRKLLTIGIYKSSKLNKE
;
A
#
# COMPACT_ATOMS: atom_id res chain seq x y z
N MET A 1 12.40 9.28 47.64
CA MET A 1 13.26 8.39 46.82
C MET A 1 13.67 9.19 45.60
N GLN A 2 14.90 9.72 45.55
CA GLN A 2 15.37 10.49 44.40
C GLN A 2 15.54 9.55 43.19
N TYR A 3 15.00 9.93 42.05
CA TYR A 3 15.23 9.20 40.80
C TYR A 3 16.64 9.52 40.30
N SER A 4 17.43 8.46 40.05
CA SER A 4 18.73 8.58 39.39
C SER A 4 18.59 9.27 38.02
N PHE A 5 19.48 10.23 37.73
CA PHE A 5 19.54 11.00 36.49
C PHE A 5 19.56 10.08 35.25
N ILE A 6 20.31 8.97 35.34
CA ILE A 6 20.40 8.00 34.25
C ILE A 6 19.07 7.29 34.04
N LYS A 7 18.37 6.89 35.12
CA LYS A 7 17.03 6.27 35.03
C LYS A 7 16.02 7.22 34.40
N GLU A 8 16.04 8.49 34.78
CA GLU A 8 15.17 9.52 34.19
C GLU A 8 15.44 9.68 32.69
N ASN A 9 16.71 9.74 32.29
CA ASN A 9 17.07 9.83 30.88
C ASN A 9 16.72 8.57 30.09
N ILE A 10 16.82 7.37 30.66
CA ILE A 10 16.34 6.13 30.06
C ILE A 10 14.82 6.21 29.83
N SER A 11 14.07 6.63 30.85
CA SER A 11 12.61 6.81 30.75
C SER A 11 12.23 7.81 29.66
N ARG A 12 12.92 8.96 29.59
CA ARG A 12 12.77 9.97 28.53
C ARG A 12 13.02 9.39 27.14
N CYS A 13 14.14 8.67 26.96
CA CYS A 13 14.48 8.07 25.67
C CYS A 13 13.45 7.02 25.23
N ASN A 14 12.99 6.18 26.16
CA ASN A 14 11.92 5.20 25.90
C ASN A 14 10.59 5.86 25.52
N ARG A 15 10.20 6.93 26.23
CA ARG A 15 8.99 7.69 25.90
C ARG A 15 9.08 8.31 24.51
N ASN A 16 10.20 8.93 24.18
CA ASN A 16 10.42 9.49 22.84
C ASN A 16 10.41 8.40 21.75
N PHE A 17 11.05 7.26 22.00
CA PHE A 17 11.06 6.15 21.06
C PHE A 17 9.64 5.57 20.86
N LEU A 18 8.84 5.48 21.93
CA LEU A 18 7.43 5.08 21.85
C LEU A 18 6.61 6.06 21.00
N ILE A 19 6.76 7.38 21.24
CA ILE A 19 6.07 8.42 20.46
C ILE A 19 6.41 8.31 18.97
N ILE A 20 7.68 8.11 18.63
CA ILE A 20 8.11 7.96 17.22
C ILE A 20 7.47 6.71 16.60
N ASN A 21 7.47 5.56 17.29
CA ASN A 21 6.84 4.35 16.76
C ASN A 21 5.32 4.50 16.63
N LEU A 22 4.66 5.23 17.54
CA LEU A 22 3.23 5.55 17.45
C LEU A 22 2.94 6.43 16.21
N ILE A 23 3.70 7.50 16.00
CA ILE A 23 3.58 8.35 14.80
C ILE A 23 3.78 7.51 13.55
N PHE A 24 4.81 6.66 13.52
CA PHE A 24 5.08 5.78 12.39
C PHE A 24 3.95 4.78 12.15
N THR A 25 3.33 4.24 13.21
CA THR A 25 2.16 3.36 13.12
C THR A 25 0.96 4.09 12.50
N LEU A 26 0.70 5.32 12.95
CA LEU A 26 -0.38 6.13 12.39
C LEU A 26 -0.16 6.43 10.90
N LEU A 27 1.08 6.72 10.49
CA LEU A 27 1.42 6.91 9.08
C LEU A 27 1.16 5.64 8.25
N ILE A 28 1.55 4.46 8.75
CA ILE A 28 1.26 3.18 8.08
C ILE A 28 -0.25 2.98 7.94
N ILE A 29 -1.03 3.25 8.99
CA ILE A 29 -2.50 3.13 8.97
C ILE A 29 -3.10 4.09 7.94
N LEU A 30 -2.65 5.34 7.90
CA LEU A 30 -3.15 6.35 6.95
C LEU A 30 -2.87 5.97 5.50
N ILE A 31 -1.65 5.50 5.21
CA ILE A 31 -1.28 5.03 3.86
C ILE A 31 -2.10 3.79 3.49
N SER A 32 -2.23 2.84 4.42
CA SER A 32 -2.96 1.58 4.20
C SER A 32 -4.45 1.81 4.02
N LYS A 33 -5.05 2.83 4.67
CA LYS A 33 -6.49 3.13 4.59
C LYS A 33 -6.97 3.30 3.15
N ASN A 34 -6.15 3.93 2.30
CA ASN A 34 -6.49 4.17 0.91
C ASN A 34 -6.45 2.90 0.05
N THR A 35 -5.74 1.87 0.50
CA THR A 35 -5.50 0.62 -0.23
C THR A 35 -6.18 -0.60 0.41
N VAL A 36 -6.91 -0.45 1.53
CA VAL A 36 -7.60 -1.56 2.21
C VAL A 36 -8.53 -2.32 1.27
N ASN A 37 -9.37 -1.60 0.51
CA ASN A 37 -10.29 -2.25 -0.43
C ASN A 37 -9.51 -3.01 -1.51
N ASP A 38 -8.36 -2.48 -1.93
CA ASP A 38 -7.51 -3.11 -2.94
C ASP A 38 -6.91 -4.41 -2.41
N TYR A 39 -6.37 -4.39 -1.19
CA TYR A 39 -5.86 -5.59 -0.54
C TYR A 39 -6.96 -6.62 -0.27
N TYR A 40 -8.14 -6.19 0.15
CA TYR A 40 -9.28 -7.09 0.35
C TYR A 40 -9.65 -7.80 -0.95
N ASN A 41 -9.78 -7.03 -2.03
CA ASN A 41 -10.11 -7.59 -3.35
C ASN A 41 -9.01 -8.49 -3.91
N MET A 42 -7.75 -8.17 -3.62
CA MET A 42 -6.62 -9.00 -3.99
C MET A 42 -6.64 -10.35 -3.28
N ILE A 43 -6.89 -10.36 -1.97
CA ILE A 43 -6.78 -11.58 -1.14
C ILE A 43 -7.99 -12.48 -1.33
N PHE A 44 -9.19 -11.90 -1.40
CA PHE A 44 -10.45 -12.65 -1.40
C PHE A 44 -11.12 -12.73 -2.78
N GLY A 45 -10.62 -11.99 -3.77
CA GLY A 45 -11.12 -12.06 -5.15
C GLY A 45 -10.51 -13.22 -5.96
N PRO A 46 -11.04 -13.47 -7.17
CA PRO A 46 -12.15 -12.74 -7.79
C PRO A 46 -13.49 -13.14 -7.18
N PHE A 47 -14.38 -12.17 -6.98
CA PHE A 47 -15.72 -12.41 -6.41
C PHE A 47 -16.70 -12.82 -7.50
N SER A 48 -17.40 -13.93 -7.26
CA SER A 48 -18.44 -14.38 -8.18
C SER A 48 -19.63 -13.41 -8.13
N VAL A 49 -20.03 -12.90 -9.29
CA VAL A 49 -21.19 -12.02 -9.45
C VAL A 49 -22.08 -12.57 -10.55
N ASP A 50 -23.38 -12.33 -10.42
CA ASP A 50 -24.32 -12.57 -11.50
C ASP A 50 -24.08 -11.55 -12.61
N LYS A 51 -24.04 -12.01 -13.87
CA LYS A 51 -23.86 -11.14 -15.04
C LYS A 51 -24.97 -10.08 -15.18
N TYR A 52 -26.19 -10.34 -14.69
CA TYR A 52 -27.27 -9.36 -14.72
C TYR A 52 -27.00 -8.13 -13.84
N VAL A 53 -26.04 -8.19 -12.92
CA VAL A 53 -25.61 -7.03 -12.12
C VAL A 53 -25.06 -5.90 -13.00
N PHE A 54 -24.44 -6.24 -14.15
CA PHE A 54 -23.89 -5.26 -15.10
C PHE A 54 -24.95 -4.43 -15.82
N ILE A 55 -26.19 -4.93 -15.96
CA ILE A 55 -27.28 -4.18 -16.64
C ILE A 55 -27.71 -2.97 -15.82
N ASN A 56 -27.69 -3.09 -14.49
CA ASN A 56 -28.20 -2.13 -13.52
C ASN A 56 -27.23 -0.96 -13.26
N LYS A 57 -26.56 -0.48 -14.32
CA LYS A 57 -25.58 0.62 -14.22
C LYS A 57 -26.19 1.81 -13.47
N PRO A 58 -25.39 2.49 -12.62
CA PRO A 58 -25.83 3.73 -11.98
C PRO A 58 -25.87 4.86 -13.02
N ASP A 59 -27.01 5.08 -13.67
CA ASP A 59 -27.20 6.31 -14.44
C ASP A 59 -27.59 7.50 -13.55
N ASP A 60 -27.89 7.28 -12.27
CA ASP A 60 -28.22 8.35 -11.33
C ASP A 60 -27.36 8.28 -10.06
N GLN A 61 -26.92 9.44 -9.59
CA GLN A 61 -26.12 9.69 -8.37
C GLN A 61 -26.77 9.18 -7.05
N LYS A 62 -27.81 8.35 -7.13
CA LYS A 62 -28.54 7.74 -6.02
C LYS A 62 -28.67 6.22 -6.16
N SER A 63 -27.81 5.53 -6.91
CA SER A 63 -27.82 4.06 -6.90
C SER A 63 -27.53 3.56 -5.48
N ASN A 64 -28.41 2.71 -4.96
CA ASN A 64 -28.46 2.15 -3.59
C ASN A 64 -27.17 1.41 -3.14
N GLY A 65 -26.04 2.10 -3.03
CA GLY A 65 -24.77 1.58 -2.47
C GLY A 65 -24.07 0.48 -3.28
N LEU A 66 -24.70 -0.09 -4.31
CA LEU A 66 -24.20 -1.29 -4.99
C LEU A 66 -23.06 -1.00 -5.98
N TRP A 67 -23.02 0.18 -6.60
CA TRP A 67 -21.96 0.57 -7.52
C TRP A 67 -21.24 1.80 -6.96
N SER A 68 -19.91 1.78 -6.94
CA SER A 68 -19.11 2.96 -6.67
C SER A 68 -18.04 3.13 -7.72
N LYS A 69 -17.79 4.39 -8.10
CA LYS A 69 -16.75 4.75 -9.07
C LYS A 69 -15.55 5.27 -8.29
N LYS A 70 -14.38 4.68 -8.52
CA LYS A 70 -13.12 5.21 -7.99
C LYS A 70 -12.17 5.49 -9.15
N VAL A 71 -11.69 6.73 -9.21
CA VAL A 71 -10.63 7.12 -10.13
C VAL A 71 -9.31 6.72 -9.49
N TYR A 72 -8.56 5.84 -10.14
CA TYR A 72 -7.21 5.51 -9.72
C TYR A 72 -6.22 6.31 -10.57
N LEU A 73 -5.29 6.98 -9.88
CA LEU A 73 -4.11 7.57 -10.47
C LEU A 73 -3.10 6.45 -10.73
N ASP A 74 -3.33 5.66 -11.77
CA ASP A 74 -2.19 5.17 -12.54
C ASP A 74 -1.76 6.36 -13.41
N GLU A 75 -0.67 7.02 -13.02
CA GLU A 75 -0.12 8.22 -13.69
C GLU A 75 0.09 8.03 -15.19
N LYS A 76 0.12 6.78 -15.68
CA LYS A 76 0.31 6.45 -17.09
C LYS A 76 -0.97 6.13 -17.85
N THR A 77 -2.04 5.70 -17.20
CA THR A 77 -3.22 5.19 -17.92
C THR A 77 -4.54 5.90 -17.57
N SER A 78 -4.65 6.60 -16.44
CA SER A 78 -5.88 7.32 -16.02
C SER A 78 -7.15 6.47 -16.07
N ILE A 79 -7.03 5.18 -15.76
CA ILE A 79 -8.12 4.23 -15.96
C ILE A 79 -9.06 4.21 -14.77
N LYS A 80 -10.32 4.54 -15.06
CA LYS A 80 -11.40 4.56 -14.07
C LYS A 80 -11.96 3.15 -13.94
N ARG A 81 -11.94 2.61 -12.72
CA ARG A 81 -12.43 1.26 -12.39
C ARG A 81 -13.78 1.38 -11.69
N PHE A 82 -14.70 0.48 -12.01
CA PHE A 82 -15.96 0.36 -11.27
C PHE A 82 -15.83 -0.67 -10.16
N TYR A 83 -16.47 -0.36 -9.03
CA TYR A 83 -16.61 -1.24 -7.89
C TYR A 83 -18.08 -1.65 -7.79
N ILE A 84 -18.33 -2.93 -7.62
CA ILE A 84 -19.64 -3.49 -7.32
C ILE A 84 -19.58 -4.01 -5.88
N ASP A 85 -20.34 -3.45 -4.96
CA ASP A 85 -20.33 -3.81 -3.54
C ASP A 85 -18.91 -3.76 -2.93
N ASN A 86 -18.19 -2.66 -3.18
CA ASN A 86 -16.77 -2.48 -2.84
C ASN A 86 -15.81 -3.53 -3.43
N LYS A 87 -16.24 -4.30 -4.43
CA LYS A 87 -15.42 -5.29 -5.13
C LYS A 87 -15.12 -4.85 -6.56
N TYR A 88 -13.88 -4.92 -7.01
CA TYR A 88 -13.50 -4.60 -8.40
C TYR A 88 -12.93 -5.79 -9.16
N TYR A 89 -12.44 -6.82 -8.46
CA TYR A 89 -11.96 -8.04 -9.12
C TYR A 89 -13.06 -9.08 -9.10
N LEU A 90 -13.69 -9.25 -10.26
CA LEU A 90 -14.94 -9.98 -10.40
C LEU A 90 -14.76 -11.24 -11.23
N LYS A 91 -15.64 -12.21 -11.01
CA LYS A 91 -15.80 -13.41 -11.82
C LYS A 91 -17.28 -13.53 -12.20
N PHE A 92 -17.56 -13.81 -13.46
CA PHE A 92 -18.88 -14.27 -13.88
C PHE A 92 -18.71 -15.35 -14.95
N ASP A 93 -19.76 -16.15 -15.13
CA ASP A 93 -19.80 -17.20 -16.13
C ASP A 93 -20.86 -16.81 -17.18
N ASP A 94 -20.52 -16.90 -18.47
CA ASP A 94 -21.44 -16.68 -19.58
C ASP A 94 -21.07 -17.62 -20.75
N PRO A 95 -21.89 -18.63 -21.06
CA PRO A 95 -21.62 -19.51 -22.20
C PRO A 95 -21.93 -18.87 -23.55
N ASN A 96 -22.68 -17.75 -23.58
CA ASN A 96 -23.18 -17.13 -24.80
C ASN A 96 -22.32 -15.92 -25.18
N THR A 97 -21.08 -16.19 -25.59
CA THR A 97 -20.15 -15.18 -26.08
C THR A 97 -19.84 -15.35 -27.55
N PHE A 98 -19.61 -14.24 -28.22
CA PHE A 98 -19.26 -14.19 -29.64
C PHE A 98 -17.94 -13.44 -29.81
N HIS A 99 -17.06 -13.93 -30.67
CA HIS A 99 -15.86 -13.18 -31.06
C HIS A 99 -16.28 -11.94 -31.85
N SER A 100 -15.70 -10.79 -31.55
CA SER A 100 -16.07 -9.55 -32.26
C SER A 100 -15.31 -9.36 -33.58
N GLY A 101 -14.29 -10.18 -33.86
CA GLY A 101 -13.35 -9.98 -34.97
C GLY A 101 -12.29 -8.90 -34.72
N VAL A 102 -12.37 -8.19 -33.59
CA VAL A 102 -11.51 -7.03 -33.30
C VAL A 102 -10.40 -7.42 -32.33
N GLU A 103 -9.18 -7.08 -32.70
CA GLU A 103 -7.98 -7.25 -31.88
C GLU A 103 -7.38 -5.90 -31.48
N GLN A 104 -6.83 -5.82 -30.28
CA GLN A 104 -6.03 -4.68 -29.84
C GLN A 104 -4.54 -4.96 -30.08
N VAL A 105 -3.94 -4.22 -31.00
CA VAL A 105 -2.52 -4.32 -31.35
C VAL A 105 -1.76 -3.10 -30.83
N TYR A 106 -0.59 -3.35 -30.25
CA TYR A 106 0.33 -2.27 -29.89
C TYR A 106 1.06 -1.76 -31.14
N GLU A 107 0.93 -0.48 -31.41
CA GLU A 107 1.69 0.20 -32.47
C GLU A 107 3.10 0.58 -31.95
N ASN A 108 3.19 0.94 -30.67
CA ASN A 108 4.44 1.11 -29.93
C ASN A 108 4.19 0.86 -28.41
N SER A 109 5.19 1.09 -27.56
CA SER A 109 5.07 0.84 -26.11
C SER A 109 4.04 1.70 -25.36
N LEU A 110 3.50 2.75 -25.99
CA LEU A 110 2.59 3.73 -25.38
C LEU A 110 1.25 3.90 -26.13
N ASN A 111 1.19 3.50 -27.40
CA ASN A 111 0.03 3.67 -28.28
C ASN A 111 -0.48 2.31 -28.77
N TYR A 112 -1.80 2.18 -28.79
CA TYR A 112 -2.48 1.01 -29.35
C TYR A 112 -3.46 1.45 -30.45
N LYS A 113 -3.72 0.55 -31.38
CA LYS A 113 -4.76 0.69 -32.41
C LYS A 113 -5.63 -0.57 -32.41
N LEU A 114 -6.90 -0.38 -32.77
CA LEU A 114 -7.85 -1.47 -33.00
C LEU A 114 -7.71 -1.92 -34.44
N TYR A 115 -7.66 -3.23 -34.67
CA TYR A 115 -7.61 -3.82 -36.00
C TYR A 115 -8.59 -4.97 -36.10
N ILE A 116 -9.19 -5.14 -37.28
CA ILE A 116 -9.87 -6.38 -37.66
C ILE A 116 -8.82 -7.26 -38.34
N ASN A 117 -8.61 -8.48 -37.84
CA ASN A 117 -7.71 -9.48 -38.44
C ASN A 117 -6.33 -8.92 -38.89
N PRO A 118 -5.52 -8.36 -37.97
CA PRO A 118 -4.24 -7.77 -38.34
C PRO A 118 -3.29 -8.81 -38.96
N LEU A 119 -2.70 -8.47 -40.11
CA LEU A 119 -1.61 -9.26 -40.71
C LEU A 119 -0.36 -9.15 -39.82
N LYS A 120 -0.23 -10.06 -38.83
CA LYS A 120 0.93 -10.27 -37.94
C LYS A 120 1.46 -8.99 -37.26
N PRO A 121 1.07 -8.70 -36.00
CA PRO A 121 1.55 -7.50 -35.31
C PRO A 121 3.05 -7.57 -34.99
N ILE A 122 3.76 -6.46 -35.20
CA ILE A 122 5.22 -6.34 -34.98
C ILE A 122 5.58 -6.48 -33.47
N TYR A 123 4.70 -6.04 -32.57
CA TYR A 123 4.91 -6.03 -31.12
C TYR A 123 3.99 -6.99 -30.34
N GLY A 124 3.26 -7.87 -31.05
CA GLY A 124 2.29 -8.80 -30.47
C GLY A 124 0.88 -8.22 -30.25
N THR A 125 -0.10 -9.11 -30.04
CA THR A 125 -1.47 -8.75 -29.68
C THR A 125 -1.57 -8.49 -28.18
N SER A 126 -2.25 -7.41 -27.79
CA SER A 126 -2.49 -7.08 -26.37
C SER A 126 -3.74 -7.77 -25.81
N GLY A 127 -4.65 -8.18 -26.69
CA GLY A 127 -5.88 -8.86 -26.38
C GLY A 127 -6.86 -8.81 -27.55
N GLU A 128 -7.89 -9.62 -27.44
CA GLU A 128 -9.01 -9.75 -28.37
C GLU A 128 -10.29 -9.29 -27.67
N TYR A 129 -11.27 -8.80 -28.43
CA TYR A 129 -12.56 -8.42 -27.89
C TYR A 129 -13.61 -9.48 -28.22
N ILE A 130 -14.42 -9.80 -27.22
CA ILE A 130 -15.59 -10.65 -27.36
C ILE A 130 -16.81 -9.93 -26.82
N ILE A 131 -17.98 -10.36 -27.25
CA ILE A 131 -19.26 -9.77 -26.89
C ILE A 131 -20.09 -10.82 -26.14
N SER A 132 -20.55 -10.43 -24.96
CA SER A 132 -21.48 -11.20 -24.11
C SER A 132 -22.88 -10.63 -24.23
N SER A 133 -23.88 -11.48 -24.42
CA SER A 133 -25.29 -11.09 -24.34
C SER A 133 -25.79 -11.16 -22.89
N ILE A 134 -26.24 -10.03 -22.36
CA ILE A 134 -26.75 -9.92 -20.99
C ILE A 134 -28.15 -9.28 -21.04
N GLY A 135 -29.18 -10.11 -21.03
CA GLY A 135 -30.56 -9.64 -21.22
C GLY A 135 -30.74 -9.05 -22.62
N ASP A 136 -31.16 -7.80 -22.69
CA ASP A 136 -31.32 -7.01 -23.92
C ASP A 136 -30.09 -6.15 -24.25
N LYS A 137 -29.03 -6.22 -23.44
CA LYS A 137 -27.79 -5.46 -23.59
C LYS A 137 -26.60 -6.34 -23.98
N TYR A 138 -25.55 -5.70 -24.47
CA TYR A 138 -24.29 -6.34 -24.82
C TYR A 138 -23.14 -5.80 -23.97
N MET A 139 -22.30 -6.69 -23.47
CA MET A 139 -21.08 -6.34 -22.76
C MET A 139 -19.87 -6.71 -23.60
N ILE A 140 -18.94 -5.76 -23.73
CA ILE A 140 -17.64 -6.04 -24.34
C ILE A 140 -16.70 -6.59 -23.27
N ILE A 141 -16.08 -7.72 -23.56
CA ILE A 141 -15.09 -8.37 -22.71
C ILE A 141 -13.78 -8.36 -23.47
N LYS A 142 -12.70 -7.90 -22.82
CA LYS A 142 -11.35 -7.97 -23.37
C LYS A 142 -10.64 -9.19 -22.81
N VAL A 143 -10.23 -10.11 -23.67
CA VAL A 143 -9.50 -11.34 -23.33
C VAL A 143 -8.09 -11.34 -23.91
N LYS A 144 -7.18 -12.14 -23.35
CA LYS A 144 -5.80 -12.22 -23.87
C LYS A 144 -5.73 -12.94 -25.22
N LYS A 145 -6.52 -14.01 -25.34
CA LYS A 145 -6.68 -14.84 -26.52
C LYS A 145 -8.07 -15.48 -26.44
N TYR A 146 -8.82 -15.48 -27.53
CA TYR A 146 -10.12 -16.12 -27.56
C TYR A 146 -10.01 -17.66 -27.61
N ASP A 147 -10.98 -18.31 -26.97
CA ASP A 147 -11.24 -19.74 -27.03
C ASP A 147 -12.77 -19.91 -27.02
N GLU A 148 -13.30 -20.66 -27.98
CA GLU A 148 -14.74 -20.92 -28.11
C GLU A 148 -15.34 -21.62 -26.88
N ASN A 149 -14.50 -22.32 -26.10
CA ASN A 149 -14.92 -22.99 -24.86
C ASN A 149 -14.82 -22.09 -23.63
N MET A 150 -14.43 -20.82 -23.77
CA MET A 150 -14.29 -19.89 -22.66
C MET A 150 -15.66 -19.44 -22.16
N THR A 151 -16.11 -20.02 -21.06
CA THR A 151 -17.40 -19.69 -20.43
C THR A 151 -17.24 -18.92 -19.11
N SER A 152 -16.02 -18.70 -18.65
CA SER A 152 -15.74 -18.11 -17.34
C SER A 152 -14.74 -16.97 -17.44
N PHE A 153 -15.13 -15.78 -16.96
CA PHE A 153 -14.37 -14.55 -17.11
C PHE A 153 -13.97 -14.01 -15.75
N LYS A 154 -12.69 -13.63 -15.60
CA LYS A 154 -12.13 -13.04 -14.38
C LYS A 154 -11.41 -11.75 -14.74
N GLY A 155 -11.80 -10.65 -14.14
CA GLY A 155 -11.29 -9.35 -14.57
C GLY A 155 -11.83 -8.19 -13.76
N VAL A 156 -11.67 -7.01 -14.33
CA VAL A 156 -12.09 -5.74 -13.73
C VAL A 156 -12.98 -4.98 -14.70
N VAL A 157 -13.98 -4.27 -14.18
CA VAL A 157 -14.84 -3.42 -15.01
C VAL A 157 -14.18 -2.06 -15.15
N VAL A 158 -13.92 -1.67 -16.39
CA VAL A 158 -13.19 -0.45 -16.75
C VAL A 158 -14.13 0.49 -17.49
N GLU A 159 -14.16 1.76 -17.05
CA GLU A 159 -14.82 2.80 -17.81
C GLU A 159 -14.04 3.08 -19.09
N THR A 160 -14.77 3.08 -20.18
CA THR A 160 -14.27 3.47 -21.49
C THR A 160 -14.76 4.86 -21.83
N GLY A 161 -14.01 5.61 -22.65
CA GLY A 161 -14.55 6.81 -23.27
C GLY A 161 -15.79 6.47 -24.10
N ASP A 162 -16.69 7.44 -24.26
CA ASP A 162 -18.01 7.23 -24.88
C ASP A 162 -17.91 6.64 -26.30
N ASP A 163 -16.80 6.90 -27.00
CA ASP A 163 -16.59 6.47 -28.39
C ASP A 163 -15.94 5.09 -28.54
N PHE A 164 -15.38 4.52 -27.46
CA PHE A 164 -14.57 3.31 -27.58
C PHE A 164 -15.40 2.03 -27.80
N PRO A 165 -16.44 1.71 -26.99
CA PRO A 165 -17.30 0.55 -27.27
C PRO A 165 -17.98 0.60 -28.64
N PRO A 166 -18.52 1.75 -29.12
CA PRO A 166 -19.09 1.87 -30.45
C PRO A 166 -18.11 1.57 -31.59
N SER A 167 -16.83 1.93 -31.44
CA SER A 167 -15.81 1.62 -32.47
C SER A 167 -15.57 0.12 -32.63
N ILE A 168 -15.59 -0.65 -31.55
CA ILE A 168 -15.45 -2.12 -31.63
C ILE A 168 -16.63 -2.73 -32.39
N ILE A 169 -17.85 -2.21 -32.20
CA ILE A 169 -19.04 -2.69 -32.90
C ILE A 169 -19.00 -2.30 -34.39
N ASN A 170 -18.59 -1.07 -34.70
CA ASN A 170 -18.45 -0.61 -36.09
C ASN A 170 -17.50 -1.49 -36.90
N GLU A 171 -16.45 -1.95 -36.24
CA GLU A 171 -15.42 -2.80 -36.83
C GLU A 171 -15.78 -4.30 -36.68
N SER A 172 -16.89 -4.65 -36.04
CA SER A 172 -17.34 -6.04 -35.94
C SER A 172 -18.28 -6.37 -37.10
N ASP A 173 -18.27 -7.63 -37.54
CA ASP A 173 -19.24 -8.14 -38.53
C ASP A 173 -20.65 -8.35 -37.94
N LEU A 174 -20.89 -7.87 -36.71
CA LEU A 174 -22.11 -8.13 -35.94
C LEU A 174 -23.09 -6.94 -36.07
N ASP A 175 -24.33 -7.25 -36.45
CA ASP A 175 -25.43 -6.26 -36.50
C ASP A 175 -26.00 -5.99 -35.10
N ILE A 176 -25.25 -5.21 -34.31
CA ILE A 176 -25.61 -4.86 -32.93
C ILE A 176 -26.01 -3.39 -32.82
N ASP A 177 -27.18 -3.13 -32.24
CA ASP A 177 -27.59 -1.77 -31.88
C ASP A 177 -26.66 -1.20 -30.81
N LYS A 178 -25.89 -0.17 -31.19
CA LYS A 178 -24.94 0.54 -30.32
C LYS A 178 -25.57 1.02 -29.01
N LYS A 179 -26.86 1.38 -29.03
CA LYS A 179 -27.58 1.84 -27.83
C LYS A 179 -27.74 0.75 -26.77
N LYS A 180 -27.62 -0.51 -27.17
CA LYS A 180 -27.70 -1.67 -26.28
C LYS A 180 -26.35 -2.06 -25.69
N VAL A 181 -25.26 -1.41 -26.10
CA VAL A 181 -23.92 -1.77 -25.60
C VAL A 181 -23.62 -1.02 -24.33
N LEU A 182 -23.14 -1.77 -23.33
CA LEU A 182 -22.77 -1.21 -22.05
C LEU A 182 -21.57 -0.28 -22.20
N PRO A 183 -21.56 0.89 -21.52
CA PRO A 183 -20.54 1.92 -21.67
C PRO A 183 -19.27 1.62 -20.84
N PHE A 184 -18.89 0.34 -20.76
CA PHE A 184 -17.72 -0.13 -20.03
C PHE A 184 -17.26 -1.47 -20.62
N ILE A 185 -16.01 -1.82 -20.31
CA ILE A 185 -15.41 -3.08 -20.74
C ILE A 185 -15.10 -3.93 -19.51
N PHE A 186 -15.38 -5.23 -19.62
CA PHE A 186 -14.86 -6.20 -18.68
C PHE A 186 -13.47 -6.66 -19.13
N ASP A 187 -12.42 -6.12 -18.51
CA ASP A 187 -11.04 -6.40 -18.90
C ASP A 187 -10.50 -7.59 -18.10
N THR A 188 -10.35 -8.74 -18.77
CA THR A 188 -9.75 -9.95 -18.17
C THR A 188 -8.23 -10.00 -18.32
N THR A 189 -7.65 -9.11 -19.13
CA THR A 189 -6.20 -9.03 -19.31
C THR A 189 -5.53 -8.35 -18.12
N ARG A 190 -6.29 -7.56 -17.39
CA ARG A 190 -5.90 -6.95 -16.12
C ARG A 190 -6.17 -7.91 -14.96
N GLY A 191 -5.13 -8.67 -14.61
CA GLY A 191 -5.10 -9.40 -13.36
C GLY A 191 -4.84 -8.47 -12.17
N ILE A 192 -4.81 -9.06 -10.97
CA ILE A 192 -4.17 -8.43 -9.81
C ILE A 192 -2.73 -8.12 -10.20
N GLU A 193 -2.38 -6.84 -10.27
CA GLU A 193 -1.04 -6.43 -10.64
C GLU A 193 -0.04 -6.98 -9.61
N LYS A 194 1.02 -7.66 -10.09
CA LYS A 194 2.10 -8.20 -9.22
C LYS A 194 2.65 -7.15 -8.25
N PHE A 195 2.57 -5.88 -8.65
CA PHE A 195 2.94 -4.71 -7.87
C PHE A 195 2.24 -4.66 -6.50
N TYR A 196 0.96 -5.03 -6.39
CA TYR A 196 0.24 -5.01 -5.11
C TYR A 196 0.80 -6.02 -4.10
N TYR A 197 1.24 -7.20 -4.54
CA TYR A 197 1.90 -8.19 -3.67
C TYR A 197 3.23 -7.67 -3.14
N VAL A 198 4.02 -7.02 -3.98
CA VAL A 198 5.30 -6.40 -3.58
C VAL A 198 5.04 -5.32 -2.53
N TRP A 199 4.04 -4.45 -2.76
CA TRP A 199 3.66 -3.44 -1.77
C TRP A 199 3.14 -4.02 -0.46
N ALA A 200 2.29 -5.04 -0.52
CA ALA A 200 1.80 -5.73 0.68
C ALA A 200 2.98 -6.27 1.51
N LEU A 201 3.95 -6.90 0.86
CA LEU A 201 5.14 -7.43 1.52
C LEU A 201 6.02 -6.34 2.14
N ILE A 202 6.17 -5.20 1.46
CA ILE A 202 6.90 -4.03 1.99
C ILE A 202 6.17 -3.49 3.24
N ILE A 203 4.86 -3.25 3.17
CA ILE A 203 4.08 -2.74 4.31
C ILE A 203 4.13 -3.72 5.48
N LEU A 204 3.97 -5.01 5.24
CA LEU A 204 4.03 -6.05 6.27
C LEU A 204 5.41 -6.10 6.94
N SER A 205 6.48 -5.96 6.16
CA SER A 205 7.86 -5.93 6.69
C SER A 205 8.08 -4.71 7.58
N ILE A 206 7.67 -3.53 7.13
CA ILE A 206 7.76 -2.29 7.90
C ILE A 206 6.94 -2.40 9.20
N PHE A 207 5.74 -2.95 9.12
CA PHE A 207 4.87 -3.15 10.29
C PHE A 207 5.49 -4.13 11.30
N SER A 208 6.11 -5.21 10.82
CA SER A 208 6.80 -6.20 11.65
C SER A 208 7.98 -5.59 12.42
N VAL A 209 8.77 -4.72 11.76
CA VAL A 209 9.85 -3.96 12.42
C VAL A 209 9.29 -3.03 13.51
N ASN A 210 8.14 -2.41 13.27
CA ASN A 210 7.48 -1.56 14.26
C ASN A 210 6.99 -2.36 15.48
N ILE A 211 6.36 -3.52 15.28
CA ILE A 211 6.01 -4.46 16.36
C ILE A 211 7.25 -4.84 17.17
N TYR A 212 8.34 -5.20 16.51
CA TYR A 212 9.59 -5.52 17.18
C TYR A 212 10.10 -4.37 18.06
N ASN A 213 10.00 -3.13 17.58
CA ASN A 213 10.35 -1.95 18.37
C ASN A 213 9.48 -1.78 19.61
N TYR A 214 8.17 -2.02 19.53
CA TYR A 214 7.29 -2.02 20.71
C TYR A 214 7.70 -3.09 21.73
N ILE A 215 7.97 -4.31 21.27
CA ILE A 215 8.45 -5.40 22.14
C ILE A 215 9.75 -4.98 22.83
N LYS A 216 10.68 -4.34 22.11
CA LYS A 216 11.92 -3.80 22.68
C LYS A 216 11.65 -2.76 23.75
N ILE A 217 10.74 -1.81 23.53
CA ILE A 217 10.34 -0.79 24.52
C ILE A 217 9.77 -1.46 25.78
N ILE A 218 8.89 -2.44 25.62
CA ILE A 218 8.26 -3.16 26.74
C ILE A 218 9.34 -3.89 27.56
N LYS A 219 10.25 -4.61 26.90
CA LYS A 219 11.37 -5.30 27.57
C LYS A 219 12.23 -4.35 28.39
N ILE A 220 12.47 -3.13 27.90
CA ILE A 220 13.24 -2.12 28.62
C ILE A 220 12.44 -1.50 29.78
N LYS A 221 11.12 -1.34 29.65
CA LYS A 221 10.28 -0.87 30.76
C LYS A 221 10.26 -1.85 31.92
N ILE A 222 10.26 -3.16 31.63
CA ILE A 222 10.33 -4.22 32.64
C ILE A 222 11.71 -4.24 33.29
N ASP A 223 12.77 -4.10 32.49
CA ASP A 223 14.16 -4.11 32.98
C ASP A 223 14.99 -3.02 32.30
N TYR A 224 15.19 -1.91 33.03
CA TYR A 224 15.95 -0.76 32.54
C TYR A 224 17.42 -1.10 32.28
N ARG A 225 17.96 -2.18 32.87
CA ARG A 225 19.35 -2.60 32.67
C ARG A 225 19.60 -3.08 31.24
N LYS A 226 18.55 -3.51 30.54
CA LYS A 226 18.61 -3.85 29.10
C LYS A 226 18.72 -2.62 28.20
N HIS A 227 18.62 -1.41 28.74
CA HIS A 227 18.75 -0.20 27.94
C HIS A 227 20.20 0.01 27.49
N PRO A 228 20.46 0.39 26.22
CA PRO A 228 21.82 0.62 25.73
C PRO A 228 22.63 1.65 26.53
N ILE A 229 21.98 2.68 27.10
CA ILE A 229 22.65 3.66 27.99
C ILE A 229 23.24 2.95 29.21
N TYR A 230 22.50 2.06 29.86
CA TYR A 230 22.97 1.34 31.04
C TYR A 230 24.16 0.46 30.69
N ASN A 231 24.06 -0.30 29.58
CA ASN A 231 25.16 -1.14 29.10
C ASN A 231 26.42 -0.35 28.71
N LYS A 232 26.28 0.89 28.25
CA LYS A 232 27.43 1.75 27.93
C LYS A 232 28.19 2.23 29.17
N LEU A 233 27.54 2.29 30.34
CA LEU A 233 28.22 2.64 31.58
C LEU A 233 29.23 1.57 32.01
N ALA A 234 29.01 0.32 31.60
CA ALA A 234 29.88 -0.81 31.95
C ALA A 234 31.30 -0.66 31.38
N PHE A 235 31.46 0.17 30.34
CA PHE A 235 32.78 0.52 29.81
C PHE A 235 33.62 1.34 30.80
N PHE A 236 32.98 2.08 31.71
CA PHE A 236 33.66 2.94 32.67
C PHE A 236 33.84 2.32 34.07
N GLY A 237 33.18 1.19 34.35
CA GLY A 237 33.24 0.51 35.65
C GLY A 237 31.94 -0.22 35.99
N ASP A 238 31.74 -0.52 37.28
CA ASP A 238 30.47 -1.06 37.76
C ASP A 238 29.33 -0.07 37.53
N ASN A 239 28.24 -0.55 36.91
CA ASN A 239 27.14 0.33 36.48
C ASN A 239 26.47 1.06 37.65
N ALA A 240 26.32 0.43 38.81
CA ALA A 240 25.68 1.06 39.95
C ALA A 240 26.57 2.17 40.52
N CYS A 241 27.85 1.87 40.71
CA CYS A 241 28.85 2.84 41.18
C CYS A 241 28.98 4.05 40.24
N ILE A 242 29.07 3.83 38.92
CA ILE A 242 29.15 4.91 37.94
C ILE A 242 27.88 5.76 37.92
N MET A 243 26.70 5.14 38.06
CA MET A 243 25.44 5.88 38.15
C MET A 243 25.39 6.76 39.40
N ASP A 244 25.76 6.21 40.56
CA ASP A 244 25.76 6.94 41.84
C ASP A 244 26.78 8.09 41.80
N GLN A 245 27.95 7.87 41.19
CA GLN A 245 28.95 8.92 40.97
C GLN A 245 28.37 10.06 40.10
N ILE A 246 27.82 9.74 38.93
CA ILE A 246 27.21 10.73 38.04
C ILE A 246 26.08 11.49 38.76
N ASP A 247 25.23 10.80 39.51
CA ASP A 247 24.13 11.42 40.24
C ASP A 247 24.64 12.40 41.31
N SER A 248 25.66 12.00 42.08
CA SER A 248 26.27 12.86 43.10
C SER A 248 26.93 14.11 42.51
N GLU A 249 27.65 13.96 41.39
CA GLU A 249 28.32 15.08 40.72
C GLU A 249 27.30 16.04 40.10
N ILE A 250 26.23 15.53 39.48
CA ILE A 250 25.17 16.38 38.90
C ILE A 250 24.44 17.17 39.98
N GLN A 251 24.22 16.60 41.17
CA GLN A 251 23.59 17.33 42.29
C GLN A 251 24.49 18.45 42.84
N GLY A 252 25.82 18.29 42.78
CA GLY A 252 26.79 19.31 43.20
C GLY A 252 27.13 20.35 42.12
N SER A 253 26.88 20.06 40.84
CA SER A 253 27.31 20.90 39.71
C SER A 253 26.34 22.04 39.40
N GLN A 254 26.83 23.29 39.30
CA GLN A 254 26.02 24.46 38.91
C GLN A 254 26.06 24.81 37.40
N HIS A 255 26.87 24.13 36.58
CA HIS A 255 27.12 24.54 35.18
C HIS A 255 26.42 23.65 34.14
N SER A 256 25.15 23.97 33.87
CA SER A 256 24.38 23.39 32.77
C SER A 256 24.27 24.38 31.60
N LYS A 257 24.87 24.08 30.44
CA LYS A 257 24.59 24.77 29.17
C LYS A 257 23.55 23.96 28.38
N GLN A 258 22.26 24.29 28.56
CA GLN A 258 21.04 23.82 27.86
C GLN A 258 20.91 22.34 27.43
N LYS A 259 21.86 21.78 26.66
CA LYS A 259 21.87 20.38 26.18
C LYS A 259 23.06 19.57 26.63
N THR A 260 24.07 20.20 27.25
CA THR A 260 25.28 19.57 27.75
C THR A 260 25.49 19.93 29.22
N ILE A 261 25.74 18.91 30.02
CA ILE A 261 26.06 18.98 31.44
C ILE A 261 27.54 18.63 31.56
N TYR A 262 28.26 19.52 32.24
CA TYR A 262 29.65 19.33 32.58
C TYR A 262 29.72 19.10 34.09
N THR A 263 30.38 18.02 34.48
CA THR A 263 30.77 17.74 35.86
C THR A 263 32.28 17.57 35.91
N ASP A 264 32.83 17.38 37.11
CA ASP A 264 34.28 17.21 37.30
C ASP A 264 34.81 16.01 36.50
N SER A 265 34.05 14.90 36.50
CA SER A 265 34.46 13.66 35.82
C SER A 265 33.78 13.43 34.48
N TRP A 266 32.69 14.12 34.14
CA TRP A 266 31.82 13.74 33.03
C TRP A 266 31.40 14.90 32.12
N VAL A 267 31.32 14.60 30.83
CA VAL A 267 30.63 15.41 29.82
C VAL A 267 29.43 14.62 29.33
N ILE A 268 28.23 15.14 29.60
CA ILE A 268 26.97 14.46 29.27
C ILE A 268 26.16 15.35 28.35
N TRP A 269 25.77 14.85 27.17
CA TRP A 269 24.84 15.58 26.29
C TRP A 269 23.60 14.76 25.97
N ARG A 270 22.48 15.47 25.87
CA ARG A 270 21.17 14.87 25.61
C ARG A 270 20.88 14.86 24.12
N LYS A 271 20.69 13.67 23.54
CA LYS A 271 20.04 13.48 22.23
C LYS A 271 18.57 13.10 22.45
N LEU A 272 17.81 12.98 21.36
CA LEU A 272 16.38 12.64 21.42
C LEU A 272 16.15 11.21 21.96
N LEU A 273 16.93 10.24 21.48
CA LEU A 273 16.78 8.80 21.78
C LEU A 273 17.92 8.20 22.59
N THR A 274 18.93 8.99 22.93
CA THR A 274 20.08 8.55 23.72
C THR A 274 20.64 9.72 24.50
N ILE A 275 21.57 9.42 25.41
CA ILE A 275 22.53 10.39 25.92
C ILE A 275 23.93 9.98 25.47
N GLY A 276 24.82 10.95 25.27
CA GLY A 276 26.25 10.72 25.16
C GLY A 276 26.89 10.99 26.50
N ILE A 277 27.79 10.10 26.94
CA ILE A 277 28.49 10.18 28.21
C ILE A 277 29.96 9.93 27.91
N TYR A 278 30.81 10.86 28.29
CA TYR A 278 32.25 10.79 28.11
C TYR A 278 32.91 11.18 29.42
N LYS A 279 33.94 10.42 29.81
CA LYS A 279 34.76 10.77 30.97
C LYS A 279 35.68 11.93 30.58
N SER A 280 35.66 13.02 31.33
CA SER A 280 36.57 14.14 31.12
C SER A 280 37.98 13.70 31.48
N SER A 281 38.90 13.68 30.51
CA SER A 281 40.31 13.35 30.74
C SER A 281 41.13 14.54 31.26
N LYS A 282 40.50 15.71 31.41
CA LYS A 282 41.16 16.98 31.76
C LYS A 282 40.47 17.59 32.97
N LEU A 283 41.03 17.29 34.14
CA LEU A 283 41.10 18.16 35.31
C LEU A 283 42.31 17.83 36.23
N ASN A 284 43.23 16.94 35.80
CA ASN A 284 44.53 16.68 36.46
C ASN A 284 45.73 17.23 35.66
N LYS A 285 45.55 18.37 34.98
CA LYS A 285 46.68 19.15 34.47
C LYS A 285 46.75 20.46 35.25
N GLU A 286 47.13 20.33 36.52
CA GLU A 286 47.78 21.38 37.30
C GLU A 286 49.23 20.95 37.54
#